data_AF-A0A377U4S4-F1
#
_entry.id   AF-A0A377U4S4-F1
#
_cell.length_a   1.000
_cell.length_b   1.000
_cell.length_c   1.000
_cell.angle_alpha   90.00
_cell.angle_beta   90.00
_cell.angle_gamma   90.00
#
_symmetry.space_group_name_H-M   'P 1'
#
loop_
_entity.id
_entity.type
_entity.pdbx_description
1 polymer ?
#
loop_
_entity_poly.entity_id
_entity_poly.type
_entity_poly.pdbx_seq_one_letter_code
_entity_poly.pdbx_strand_id
1 'polypeptide(L)'
;MKPFGDAFVKLIKMVIAPVIFCTVVTGIAGMESMKAVGRTGAVALLYFEVVSTIALIIGLIIVNVVQPGAGMNVDPSTLDAKAVAVYAEQAKDQGVVAFLLDVIPGSVIGAFASGNILQVLLFAVLFGFALHRLGSKGQLIFNVIGKLLPRLSSALSI
;
A
#
# COMPACT_ATOMS: atom_id res chain seq x y z
N MET A 1 -22.36 10.13 -14.17
CA MET A 1 -21.86 9.33 -13.03
C MET A 1 -20.35 9.40 -12.82
N LYS A 2 -19.53 9.56 -13.86
CA LYS A 2 -18.05 9.71 -13.78
C LYS A 2 -17.50 10.68 -12.70
N PRO A 3 -18.00 11.93 -12.55
CA PRO A 3 -17.42 12.88 -11.59
C PRO A 3 -17.64 12.49 -10.12
N PHE A 4 -18.72 11.76 -9.81
CA PHE A 4 -18.98 11.28 -8.44
C PHE A 4 -18.04 10.13 -8.06
N GLY A 5 -17.79 9.21 -9.00
CA GLY A 5 -16.81 8.14 -8.80
C GLY A 5 -15.39 8.66 -8.64
N ASP A 6 -14.98 9.62 -9.48
CA ASP A 6 -13.65 10.22 -9.40
C ASP A 6 -13.46 11.04 -8.11
N ALA A 7 -14.49 11.78 -7.68
CA ALA A 7 -14.47 12.50 -6.41
C ALA A 7 -14.34 11.53 -5.22
N PHE A 8 -15.10 10.43 -5.22
CA PHE A 8 -15.03 9.41 -4.18
C PHE A 8 -13.63 8.76 -4.08
N VAL A 9 -13.05 8.36 -5.22
CA VAL A 9 -11.69 7.78 -5.24
C VAL A 9 -10.64 8.78 -4.74
N LYS A 10 -10.76 10.06 -5.10
CA LYS A 10 -9.86 11.12 -4.60
C LYS A 10 -9.99 11.31 -3.09
N LEU A 11 -11.20 11.27 -2.55
CA LEU A 11 -11.44 11.36 -1.11
C LEU A 11 -10.80 10.18 -0.37
N ILE A 12 -10.98 8.94 -0.85
CA ILE A 12 -10.33 7.77 -0.25
C ILE A 12 -8.81 7.91 -0.30
N LYS A 13 -8.24 8.23 -1.47
CA LYS A 13 -6.78 8.38 -1.65
C LYS A 13 -6.17 9.42 -0.71
N MET A 14 -6.88 10.52 -0.45
CA MET A 14 -6.43 11.58 0.47
C MET A 14 -6.29 11.07 1.91
N VAL A 15 -7.19 10.19 2.36
CA VAL A 15 -7.22 9.72 3.76
C VAL A 15 -6.30 8.52 3.99
N ILE A 16 -6.03 7.70 2.96
CA ILE A 16 -5.19 6.50 3.07
C ILE A 16 -3.80 6.82 3.65
N ALA A 17 -3.07 7.81 3.11
CA ALA A 17 -1.69 8.06 3.51
C ALA A 17 -1.56 8.46 5.00
N PRO A 18 -2.34 9.42 5.54
CA PRO A 18 -2.35 9.72 6.97
C PRO A 18 -2.73 8.53 7.86
N VAL A 19 -3.73 7.73 7.44
CA VAL A 19 -4.20 6.58 8.21
C VAL A 19 -3.15 5.49 8.29
N ILE A 20 -2.49 5.15 7.16
CA ILE A 20 -1.40 4.18 7.14
C ILE A 20 -0.27 4.64 8.06
N PHE A 21 0.15 5.90 7.96
CA PHE A 21 1.19 6.45 8.82
C PHE A 21 0.84 6.29 10.31
N CYS A 22 -0.35 6.75 10.72
CA CYS A 22 -0.76 6.67 12.12
C CYS A 22 -0.88 5.22 12.60
N THR A 23 -1.42 4.33 11.78
CA THR A 23 -1.61 2.90 12.11
C THR A 23 -0.28 2.20 12.31
N VAL A 24 0.66 2.37 11.37
CA VAL A 24 1.97 1.71 11.42
C VAL A 24 2.80 2.28 12.58
N VAL A 25 2.82 3.60 12.76
CA VAL A 25 3.58 4.23 13.86
C VAL A 25 3.06 3.78 15.22
N THR A 26 1.75 3.83 15.45
CA THR A 26 1.16 3.40 16.74
C THR A 26 1.27 1.90 16.94
N GLY A 27 1.12 1.12 15.87
CA GLY A 27 1.31 -0.33 15.88
C GLY A 27 2.72 -0.72 16.31
N ILE A 28 3.77 -0.10 15.74
CA ILE A 28 5.16 -0.42 16.10
C ILE A 28 5.54 0.16 17.46
N ALA A 29 5.22 1.43 17.72
CA ALA A 29 5.61 2.11 18.94
C ALA A 29 4.92 1.55 20.19
N GLY A 30 3.72 1.00 20.03
CA GLY A 30 2.95 0.38 21.11
C GLY A 30 3.36 -1.05 21.49
N MET A 31 4.28 -1.68 20.75
CA MET A 31 4.74 -3.04 21.07
C MET A 31 5.77 -3.03 22.20
N GLU A 32 5.66 -4.01 23.11
CA GLU A 32 6.57 -4.13 24.26
C GLU A 32 8.01 -4.52 23.87
N SER A 33 8.21 -5.18 22.72
CA SER A 33 9.54 -5.57 22.26
C SER A 33 9.72 -5.48 20.75
N MET A 34 10.91 -5.02 20.33
CA MET A 34 11.29 -4.95 18.92
C MET A 34 11.42 -6.32 18.26
N LYS A 35 11.73 -7.36 19.03
CA LYS A 35 11.70 -8.75 18.54
C LYS A 35 10.27 -9.17 18.15
N ALA A 36 9.27 -8.73 18.91
CA ALA A 36 7.88 -9.01 18.58
C ALA A 36 7.44 -8.29 17.29
N VAL A 37 7.85 -7.02 17.08
CA VAL A 37 7.58 -6.29 15.81
C VAL A 37 8.11 -7.08 14.61
N GLY A 38 9.39 -7.48 14.65
CA GLY A 38 10.01 -8.23 13.56
C GLY A 38 9.34 -9.58 13.31
N ARG A 39 8.99 -10.31 14.38
CA ARG A 39 8.26 -11.59 14.27
C ARG A 39 6.88 -11.40 13.66
N THR A 40 6.11 -10.43 14.13
CA THR A 40 4.77 -10.14 13.59
C THR A 40 4.85 -9.71 12.13
N GLY A 41 5.83 -8.89 11.76
CA GLY A 41 6.07 -8.50 10.37
C GLY A 41 6.43 -9.69 9.47
N ALA A 42 7.34 -10.56 9.91
CA ALA A 42 7.71 -11.76 9.16
C ALA A 42 6.55 -12.75 8.99
N VAL A 43 5.78 -12.98 10.06
CA VAL A 43 4.56 -13.81 9.99
C VAL A 43 3.52 -13.19 9.07
N ALA A 44 3.35 -11.87 9.10
CA ALA A 44 2.44 -11.16 8.20
C ALA A 44 2.86 -11.26 6.73
N LEU A 45 4.16 -11.15 6.43
CA LEU A 45 4.68 -11.33 5.07
C LEU A 45 4.48 -12.75 4.56
N LEU A 46 4.78 -13.76 5.37
CA LEU A 46 4.56 -15.16 5.00
C LEU A 46 3.06 -15.45 4.81
N TYR A 47 2.21 -14.91 5.68
CA TYR A 47 0.76 -14.99 5.55
C TYR A 47 0.27 -14.32 4.26
N PHE A 48 0.76 -13.10 3.97
CA PHE A 48 0.42 -12.37 2.75
C PHE A 48 0.78 -13.16 1.49
N GLU A 49 1.98 -13.73 1.43
CA GLU A 49 2.45 -14.51 0.28
C GLU A 49 1.63 -15.78 0.04
N VAL A 50 1.32 -16.52 1.12
CA VAL A 50 0.51 -17.74 1.02
C VAL A 50 -0.91 -17.41 0.57
N VAL A 51 -1.53 -16.41 1.20
CA VAL A 51 -2.92 -16.03 0.88
C VAL A 51 -3.02 -15.40 -0.50
N SER A 52 -2.05 -14.58 -0.92
CA SER A 52 -2.03 -13.99 -2.26
C SER A 52 -1.84 -15.06 -3.34
N THR A 53 -0.97 -16.05 -3.11
CA THR A 53 -0.77 -17.17 -4.03
C THR A 53 -2.06 -17.98 -4.20
N ILE A 54 -2.75 -18.30 -3.10
CA ILE A 54 -4.04 -18.99 -3.14
C ILE A 54 -5.09 -18.15 -3.89
N ALA A 55 -5.14 -16.83 -3.63
CA ALA A 55 -6.05 -15.93 -4.32
C ALA A 55 -5.79 -15.88 -5.83
N LEU A 56 -4.52 -15.86 -6.26
CA LEU A 56 -4.13 -15.91 -7.67
C LEU A 56 -4.54 -17.23 -8.33
N ILE A 57 -4.36 -18.37 -7.65
CA ILE A 57 -4.78 -19.69 -8.16
C ILE A 57 -6.30 -19.70 -8.38
N ILE A 58 -7.07 -19.25 -7.39
CA ILE A 58 -8.54 -19.19 -7.50
C ILE A 58 -8.97 -18.25 -8.62
N GLY A 59 -8.37 -17.06 -8.70
CA GLY A 59 -8.62 -16.09 -9.77
C GLY A 59 -8.33 -16.68 -11.15
N LEU A 60 -7.22 -17.41 -11.30
CA LEU A 60 -6.87 -18.09 -12.54
C LEU A 60 -7.90 -19.17 -12.92
N ILE A 61 -8.33 -19.99 -11.97
CA ILE A 61 -9.36 -21.01 -12.22
C ILE A 61 -10.66 -20.36 -12.69
N ILE A 62 -11.13 -19.33 -11.99
CA ILE A 62 -12.38 -18.64 -12.33
C ILE A 62 -12.29 -18.00 -13.72
N VAL A 63 -11.19 -17.31 -14.04
CA VAL A 63 -11.00 -16.68 -15.36
C VAL A 63 -11.01 -17.73 -16.47
N ASN A 64 -10.38 -18.90 -16.27
CA ASN A 64 -10.36 -19.95 -17.30
C ASN A 64 -11.71 -20.66 -17.47
N VAL A 65 -12.53 -20.76 -16.41
CA VAL A 65 -13.84 -21.43 -16.43
C VAL A 65 -14.96 -20.49 -16.92
N VAL A 66 -15.05 -19.30 -16.34
CA VAL A 66 -16.11 -18.31 -16.67
C VAL A 66 -15.79 -17.62 -17.99
N GLN A 67 -14.51 -17.57 -18.37
CA GLN A 67 -14.02 -16.92 -19.58
C GLN A 67 -14.62 -15.51 -19.75
N PRO A 68 -14.44 -14.60 -18.76
CA PRO A 68 -14.96 -13.25 -18.86
C PRO A 68 -14.28 -12.52 -20.02
N GLY A 69 -14.96 -12.46 -21.17
CA GLY A 69 -14.41 -11.97 -22.43
C GLY A 69 -14.76 -12.84 -23.65
N ALA A 70 -15.21 -14.08 -23.45
CA ALA A 70 -15.77 -14.90 -24.52
C ALA A 70 -17.00 -14.20 -25.12
N GLY A 71 -16.96 -13.93 -26.44
CA GLY A 71 -17.99 -13.16 -27.14
C GLY A 71 -17.73 -11.66 -27.25
N MET A 72 -16.64 -11.13 -26.67
CA MET A 72 -16.09 -9.85 -27.12
C MET A 72 -15.40 -10.10 -28.46
N ASN A 73 -15.89 -9.51 -29.56
CA ASN A 73 -15.24 -9.52 -30.88
C ASN A 73 -13.96 -8.66 -30.88
N VAL A 74 -13.06 -8.90 -29.92
CA VAL A 74 -11.74 -8.27 -29.84
C VAL A 74 -10.82 -9.14 -30.67
N ASP A 75 -10.56 -8.73 -31.90
CA ASP A 75 -9.59 -9.40 -32.75
C ASP A 75 -8.17 -8.98 -32.31
N PRO A 76 -7.35 -9.90 -31.76
CA PRO A 76 -5.96 -9.64 -31.36
C PRO A 76 -5.10 -9.05 -32.48
N SER A 77 -5.47 -9.28 -33.74
CA SER A 77 -4.76 -8.77 -34.93
C SER A 77 -5.12 -7.33 -35.30
N THR A 78 -6.23 -6.79 -34.76
CA THR A 78 -6.63 -5.38 -34.91
C THR A 78 -6.19 -4.49 -33.73
N LEU A 79 -5.62 -5.10 -32.69
CA LEU A 79 -5.04 -4.39 -31.56
C LEU A 79 -3.72 -3.73 -32.00
N ASP A 80 -3.58 -2.44 -31.70
CA ASP A 80 -2.37 -1.68 -32.04
C ASP A 80 -1.16 -2.23 -31.27
N ALA A 81 -0.37 -3.07 -31.94
CA ALA A 81 0.83 -3.67 -31.37
C ALA A 81 1.84 -2.61 -30.88
N LYS A 82 1.82 -1.38 -31.41
CA LYS A 82 2.65 -0.29 -30.88
C LYS A 82 2.19 0.18 -29.50
N ALA A 83 0.88 0.20 -29.24
CA ALA A 83 0.36 0.55 -27.92
C ALA A 83 0.77 -0.49 -26.86
N VAL A 84 0.80 -1.78 -27.24
CA VAL A 84 1.28 -2.87 -26.36
C VAL A 84 2.80 -2.82 -26.16
N ALA A 85 3.57 -2.48 -27.20
CA ALA A 85 5.02 -2.39 -27.13
C ALA A 85 5.52 -1.35 -26.10
N VAL A 86 4.79 -0.23 -25.93
CA VAL A 86 5.12 0.79 -24.92
C VAL A 86 5.03 0.23 -23.50
N TYR A 87 3.98 -0.55 -23.20
CA TYR A 87 3.82 -1.18 -21.88
C TYR A 87 4.84 -2.31 -21.66
N ALA A 88 5.18 -3.06 -22.72
CA ALA A 88 6.19 -4.10 -22.65
C ALA A 88 7.61 -3.55 -22.41
N GLU A 89 7.94 -2.39 -23.00
CA GLU A 89 9.20 -1.69 -22.71
C GLU A 89 9.21 -1.12 -21.28
N GLN A 90 8.12 -0.49 -20.82
CA GLN A 90 8.02 -0.03 -19.43
C GLN A 90 8.15 -1.16 -18.40
N ALA A 91 7.69 -2.38 -18.73
CA ALA A 91 7.82 -3.53 -17.86
C ALA A 91 9.28 -3.99 -17.68
N LYS A 92 10.18 -3.73 -18.64
CA LYS A 92 11.60 -4.10 -18.54
C LYS A 92 12.33 -3.31 -17.46
N ASP A 93 11.94 -2.06 -17.23
CA ASP A 93 12.56 -1.18 -16.24
C ASP A 93 12.00 -1.40 -14.82
N GLN A 94 10.91 -2.18 -14.66
CA GLN A 94 10.29 -2.49 -13.37
C GLN A 94 10.90 -3.72 -12.69
N GLY A 95 12.23 -3.79 -12.64
CA GLY A 95 12.94 -4.83 -11.91
C GLY A 95 12.84 -4.67 -10.38
N VAL A 96 13.19 -5.74 -9.64
CA VAL A 96 13.22 -5.74 -8.16
C VAL A 96 14.07 -4.61 -7.60
N VAL A 97 15.21 -4.30 -8.24
CA VAL A 97 16.10 -3.21 -7.82
C VAL A 97 15.43 -1.85 -7.96
N ALA A 98 14.78 -1.59 -9.10
CA ALA A 98 14.07 -0.33 -9.33
C ALA A 98 12.92 -0.16 -8.32
N PHE A 99 12.18 -1.24 -8.04
CA PHE A 99 11.15 -1.25 -7.00
C PHE A 99 11.73 -0.92 -5.61
N LEU A 100 12.83 -1.56 -5.20
CA LEU A 100 13.47 -1.29 -3.91
C LEU A 100 13.96 0.16 -3.79
N LEU A 101 14.47 0.74 -4.87
CA LEU A 101 14.87 2.15 -4.91
C LEU A 101 13.66 3.10 -4.83
N ASP A 102 12.54 2.78 -5.48
CA ASP A 102 11.32 3.60 -5.45
C ASP A 102 10.66 3.65 -4.07
N VAL A 103 10.87 2.63 -3.24
CA VAL A 103 10.41 2.61 -1.83
C VAL A 103 11.05 3.74 -1.02
N ILE A 104 12.26 4.18 -1.38
CA ILE A 104 12.98 5.23 -0.65
C ILE A 104 12.47 6.60 -1.12
N PRO A 105 11.78 7.38 -0.26
CA PRO A 105 11.30 8.69 -0.66
C PRO A 105 12.45 9.69 -0.83
N GLY A 106 12.41 10.48 -1.91
CA GLY A 106 13.26 11.66 -2.04
C GLY A 106 12.92 12.78 -1.04
N SER A 107 11.67 12.80 -0.53
CA SER A 107 11.21 13.69 0.54
C SER A 107 9.99 13.10 1.24
N VAL A 108 9.94 13.22 2.57
CA VAL A 108 8.78 12.78 3.37
C VAL A 108 7.52 13.52 2.93
N ILE A 109 7.59 14.85 2.81
CA ILE A 109 6.44 15.68 2.41
C ILE A 109 6.00 15.30 0.99
N GLY A 110 6.96 15.00 0.11
CA GLY A 110 6.69 14.51 -1.25
C GLY A 110 5.88 13.21 -1.23
N ALA A 111 6.29 12.22 -0.42
CA ALA A 111 5.58 10.94 -0.33
C ALA A 111 4.11 11.10 0.10
N PHE A 112 3.84 11.97 1.07
CA PHE A 112 2.46 12.28 1.50
C PHE A 112 1.69 13.09 0.45
N ALA A 113 2.32 14.06 -0.22
CA ALA A 113 1.67 14.89 -1.23
C ALA A 113 1.33 14.11 -2.50
N SER A 114 2.23 13.21 -2.93
CA SER A 114 2.04 12.34 -4.09
C SER A 114 1.15 11.13 -3.79
N GLY A 115 0.86 10.87 -2.51
CA GLY A 115 0.12 9.68 -2.08
C GLY A 115 0.86 8.37 -2.36
N ASN A 116 2.19 8.38 -2.40
CA ASN A 116 2.98 7.15 -2.59
C ASN A 116 2.94 6.34 -1.29
N ILE A 117 2.07 5.31 -1.28
CA ILE A 117 1.80 4.48 -0.10
C ILE A 117 3.06 3.76 0.39
N LEU A 118 3.88 3.25 -0.53
CA LEU A 118 5.04 2.45 -0.19
C LEU A 118 6.12 3.30 0.50
N GLN A 119 6.34 4.50 0.00
CA GLN A 119 7.23 5.50 0.59
C GLN A 119 6.74 5.97 1.97
N VAL A 120 5.43 6.25 2.11
CA VAL A 120 4.82 6.61 3.39
C VAL A 120 4.98 5.48 4.41
N LEU A 121 4.80 4.23 3.98
CA LEU A 121 4.94 3.06 4.82
C LEU A 121 6.38 2.87 5.32
N LEU A 122 7.38 3.01 4.44
CA LEU A 122 8.79 2.95 4.85
C LEU A 122 9.10 4.00 5.92
N PHE A 123 8.71 5.25 5.67
CA PHE A 123 8.91 6.33 6.64
C PHE A 123 8.19 6.06 7.97
N ALA A 124 6.94 5.59 7.92
CA ALA A 124 6.16 5.24 9.11
C ALA A 124 6.83 4.15 9.95
N VAL A 125 7.40 3.13 9.31
CA VAL A 125 8.15 2.07 9.99
C VAL A 125 9.36 2.65 10.71
N LEU A 126 10.21 3.40 10.00
CA LEU A 126 11.41 4.01 10.59
C LEU A 126 11.06 4.98 11.72
N PHE A 127 10.02 5.79 11.54
CA PHE A 127 9.52 6.71 12.56
C PHE A 127 8.97 5.97 13.78
N GLY A 128 8.20 4.90 13.58
CA GLY A 128 7.69 4.05 14.65
C GLY A 128 8.81 3.42 15.47
N PHE A 129 9.86 2.91 14.81
CA PHE A 129 11.06 2.39 15.47
C PHE A 129 11.80 3.47 16.27
N ALA A 130 12.00 4.65 15.69
CA ALA A 130 12.64 5.77 16.38
C ALA A 130 11.82 6.22 17.61
N LEU A 131 10.51 6.30 17.46
CA LEU A 131 9.58 6.68 18.52
C LEU A 131 9.57 5.67 19.66
N HIS A 132 9.57 4.37 19.34
CA HIS A 132 9.69 3.32 20.35
C HIS A 132 11.00 3.45 21.15
N ARG A 133 12.12 3.72 20.46
CA ARG A 133 13.44 3.85 21.09
C ARG A 133 13.57 5.11 21.97
N LEU A 134 12.80 6.16 21.70
CA LEU A 134 12.74 7.37 22.53
C LEU A 134 12.07 7.13 23.91
N GLY A 135 11.33 6.02 24.07
CA GLY A 135 10.69 5.66 25.33
C GLY A 135 9.78 6.77 25.86
N SER A 136 9.96 7.14 27.14
CA SER A 136 9.15 8.17 27.81
C SER A 136 9.22 9.55 27.14
N LYS A 137 10.30 9.88 26.44
CA LYS A 137 10.41 11.16 25.70
C LYS A 137 9.53 11.19 24.45
N GLY A 138 9.19 10.03 23.88
CA GLY A 138 8.31 9.89 22.72
C GLY A 138 6.81 9.85 23.06
N GLN A 139 6.47 9.77 24.34
CA GLN A 139 5.12 9.46 24.80
C GLN A 139 4.08 10.55 24.44
N LEU A 140 4.51 11.82 24.40
CA LEU A 140 3.66 12.92 23.94
C LEU A 140 3.26 12.74 22.47
N ILE A 141 4.24 12.45 21.60
CA ILE A 141 4.01 12.26 20.17
C ILE A 141 3.17 11.00 19.93
N PHE A 142 3.47 9.90 20.63
CA PHE A 142 2.69 8.67 20.57
C PHE A 142 1.22 8.92 20.93
N ASN A 143 0.95 9.65 22.01
CA ASN A 143 -0.41 9.96 22.45
C ASN A 143 -1.17 10.86 21.46
N VAL A 144 -0.47 11.82 20.82
CA VAL A 144 -1.08 12.68 19.78
C VAL A 144 -1.48 11.84 18.58
N ILE A 145 -0.57 11.01 18.06
CA ILE A 145 -0.83 10.15 16.89
C ILE A 145 -1.91 9.10 17.23
N GLY A 146 -1.83 8.50 18.41
CA GLY A 146 -2.81 7.52 18.90
C GLY A 146 -4.22 8.09 19.07
N LYS A 147 -4.37 9.37 19.41
CA LYS A 147 -5.68 10.05 19.46
C LYS A 147 -6.18 10.48 18.08
N LEU A 148 -5.28 10.70 17.13
CA LEU A 148 -5.63 11.10 15.76
C LEU A 148 -6.18 9.90 14.97
N LEU A 149 -5.62 8.71 15.19
CA LEU A 149 -5.97 7.50 14.43
C LEU A 149 -7.47 7.12 14.51
N PRO A 150 -8.13 7.03 15.69
CA PRO A 150 -9.55 6.72 15.78
C PRO A 150 -10.43 7.77 15.09
N ARG A 151 -10.02 9.04 15.14
CA ARG A 151 -10.77 10.15 14.52
C ARG A 151 -10.67 10.13 12.99
N LEU A 152 -9.50 9.78 12.45
CA LEU A 152 -9.33 9.57 11.02
C LEU A 152 -10.07 8.32 10.53
N SER A 153 -10.04 7.24 11.30
CA SER A 153 -10.77 6.01 10.98
C SER A 153 -12.29 6.19 11.05
N SER A 154 -12.79 6.96 12.01
CA SER A 154 -14.23 7.27 12.08
C SER A 154 -14.70 8.13 10.91
N ALA A 155 -13.84 9.00 10.36
CA ALA A 155 -14.16 9.82 9.20
C ALA A 155 -14.28 9.01 7.89
N LEU A 156 -13.71 7.80 7.85
CA LEU A 156 -13.83 6.84 6.73
C LEU A 156 -15.06 5.93 6.82
N SER A 157 -15.70 5.86 7.99
CA SER A 157 -16.85 4.97 8.25
C SER A 157 -18.21 5.65 8.02
N ILE A 158 -18.22 6.80 7.35
CA ILE A 158 -19.41 7.55 6.89
C ILE A 158 -19.69 7.14 5.45
#